data_AF-C6VUQ1-F1
#
_entry.id   AF-C6VUQ1-F1
#
_cell.length_a   1.000
_cell.length_b   1.000
_cell.length_c   1.000
_cell.angle_alpha   90.00
_cell.angle_beta   90.00
_cell.angle_gamma   90.00
#
_symmetry.space_group_name_H-M   'P 1'
#
loop_
_entity.id
_entity.type
_entity.pdbx_description
1 polymer ?
#
loop_
_entity_poly.entity_id
_entity_poly.type
_entity_poly.pdbx_seq_one_letter_code
_entity_poly.pdbx_strand_id
1 'polypeptide(L)'
;MTSQEYKWHIGTIQDRYHFLNPDFQQAEKIYNYELTKDSFNGSLSPWEAWDYEITVFSDILSEQQLIEYKRHNNNIIELHKEDLREADQWKVAEIENLEERKQFYINTFLPPLLAHFEIIFSSRLMDHQSKINFLKGEYAKFLVKSRGEAIAEHFRFNRTFMPNGFKATILEHKLRCMMPAYLSFKRQMDNPTKETGNFLIQYLDNLSGETESLLKCKMNELHEFSMELLTKQYNESNSGSIWITERNLFEERENLIMSLLLYDEKKYDFDAS
;
A
#
# COMPACT_ATOMS: atom_id res chain seq x y z
N MET A 1 -22.73 -33.42 -3.72
CA MET A 1 -24.02 -32.71 -3.89
C MET A 1 -25.05 -33.70 -4.38
N THR A 2 -26.17 -33.82 -3.67
CA THR A 2 -27.30 -34.67 -4.08
C THR A 2 -28.14 -33.98 -5.16
N SER A 3 -28.96 -34.75 -5.89
CA SER A 3 -29.86 -34.19 -6.93
C SER A 3 -30.85 -33.16 -6.37
N GLN A 4 -31.21 -33.28 -5.08
CA GLN A 4 -32.14 -32.37 -4.42
C GLN A 4 -31.46 -31.09 -3.93
N GLU A 5 -30.24 -31.19 -3.38
CA GLU A 5 -29.40 -30.02 -3.08
C GLU A 5 -29.11 -29.22 -4.34
N TYR A 6 -28.83 -29.91 -5.46
CA TYR A 6 -28.57 -29.25 -6.73
C TYR A 6 -29.74 -28.38 -7.21
N LYS A 7 -30.94 -28.95 -7.26
CA LYS A 7 -32.15 -28.21 -7.65
C LYS A 7 -32.42 -27.02 -6.71
N TRP A 8 -32.12 -27.18 -5.43
CA TRP A 8 -32.25 -26.10 -4.45
C TRP A 8 -31.28 -24.94 -4.72
N HIS A 9 -30.02 -25.24 -5.04
CA HIS A 9 -29.06 -24.21 -5.44
C HIS A 9 -29.47 -23.47 -6.72
N ILE A 10 -29.96 -24.19 -7.74
CA ILE A 10 -30.47 -23.55 -8.96
C ILE A 10 -31.68 -22.66 -8.66
N GLY A 11 -32.61 -23.12 -7.81
CA GLY A 11 -33.74 -22.30 -7.35
C GLY A 11 -33.29 -21.01 -6.66
N THR A 12 -32.23 -21.07 -5.84
CA THR A 12 -31.65 -19.89 -5.19
C THR A 12 -31.09 -18.89 -6.20
N ILE A 13 -30.49 -19.36 -7.30
CA ILE A 13 -30.05 -18.49 -8.39
C ILE A 13 -31.26 -17.85 -9.09
N GLN A 14 -32.31 -18.61 -9.37
CA GLN A 14 -33.53 -18.06 -9.98
C GLN A 14 -34.17 -16.98 -9.11
N ASP A 15 -34.18 -17.16 -7.79
CA ASP A 15 -34.69 -16.17 -6.83
C ASP A 15 -33.81 -14.90 -6.81
N ARG A 16 -32.48 -15.06 -6.79
CA ARG A 16 -31.53 -13.93 -6.78
C ARG A 16 -31.62 -13.09 -8.05
N TYR A 17 -31.71 -13.75 -9.21
CA TYR A 17 -31.81 -13.09 -10.52
C TYR A 17 -33.26 -13.06 -11.03
N HIS A 18 -34.27 -13.06 -10.15
CA HIS A 18 -35.69 -13.11 -10.54
C HIS A 18 -36.10 -12.00 -11.51
N PHE A 19 -35.46 -10.83 -11.43
CA PHE A 19 -35.71 -9.71 -12.36
C PHE A 19 -35.36 -10.04 -13.82
N LEU A 20 -34.54 -11.06 -14.07
CA LEU A 20 -34.23 -11.60 -15.40
C LEU A 20 -35.11 -12.80 -15.78
N ASN A 21 -35.85 -13.37 -14.84
CA ASN A 21 -36.60 -14.63 -14.97
C ASN A 21 -35.79 -15.72 -15.69
N PRO A 22 -34.60 -16.11 -15.21
CA PRO A 22 -33.77 -17.10 -15.89
C PRO A 22 -34.43 -18.48 -15.88
N ASP A 23 -34.40 -19.16 -17.02
CA ASP A 23 -34.80 -20.56 -17.07
C ASP A 23 -33.80 -21.47 -16.31
N PHE A 24 -34.13 -22.75 -16.17
CA PHE A 24 -33.29 -23.69 -15.42
C PHE A 24 -31.88 -23.82 -16.01
N GLN A 25 -31.73 -23.83 -17.34
CA GLN A 25 -30.42 -23.97 -18.00
C GLN A 25 -29.59 -22.69 -17.83
N GLN A 26 -30.21 -21.52 -17.93
CA GLN A 26 -29.55 -20.24 -17.66
C GLN A 26 -29.09 -20.15 -16.21
N ALA A 27 -29.96 -20.49 -15.26
CA ALA A 27 -29.64 -20.49 -13.84
C ALA A 27 -28.53 -21.51 -13.48
N GLU A 28 -28.52 -22.68 -14.13
CA GLU A 28 -27.44 -23.66 -14.01
C GLU A 28 -26.09 -23.10 -14.49
N LYS A 29 -26.05 -22.39 -15.62
CA LYS A 29 -24.82 -21.74 -16.09
C LYS A 29 -24.35 -20.63 -15.16
N ILE A 30 -25.26 -19.81 -14.64
CA ILE A 30 -24.95 -18.74 -13.66
C ILE A 30 -24.42 -19.36 -12.36
N TYR A 31 -25.02 -20.45 -11.88
CA TYR A 31 -24.53 -21.17 -10.70
C TYR A 31 -23.08 -21.63 -10.88
N ASN A 32 -22.75 -22.22 -12.04
CA ASN A 32 -21.39 -22.64 -12.34
C ASN A 32 -20.40 -21.46 -12.41
N TYR A 33 -20.83 -20.32 -12.97
CA TYR A 33 -20.05 -19.08 -12.90
C TYR A 33 -19.79 -18.68 -11.44
N GLU A 34 -20.81 -18.62 -10.58
CA GLU A 34 -20.64 -18.23 -9.18
C GLU A 34 -19.71 -19.16 -8.40
N LEU A 35 -19.76 -20.48 -8.67
CA LEU A 35 -18.81 -21.44 -8.07
C LEU A 35 -17.35 -21.16 -8.46
N THR A 36 -17.11 -20.67 -9.68
CA THR A 36 -15.76 -20.33 -10.16
C THR A 36 -15.35 -18.91 -9.83
N LYS A 37 -16.30 -18.00 -9.58
CA LYS A 37 -16.04 -16.60 -9.20
C LYS A 37 -15.14 -16.52 -7.97
N ASP A 38 -15.38 -17.39 -6.99
CA ASP A 38 -14.58 -17.45 -5.76
C ASP A 38 -13.10 -17.83 -6.01
N SER A 39 -12.81 -18.54 -7.11
CA SER A 39 -11.44 -18.90 -7.46
C SER A 39 -10.58 -17.71 -7.92
N PHE A 40 -11.21 -16.60 -8.28
CA PHE A 40 -10.53 -15.36 -8.69
C PHE A 40 -10.63 -14.25 -7.65
N ASN A 41 -11.13 -14.54 -6.43
CA ASN A 41 -11.22 -13.57 -5.35
C ASN A 41 -9.85 -12.95 -5.05
N GLY A 42 -9.75 -11.63 -5.15
CA GLY A 42 -8.51 -10.86 -4.95
C GLY A 42 -7.61 -10.73 -6.19
N SER A 43 -7.90 -11.41 -7.30
CA SER A 43 -7.10 -11.29 -8.54
C SER A 43 -7.62 -10.20 -9.47
N LEU A 44 -8.92 -9.91 -9.45
CA LEU A 44 -9.58 -8.89 -10.25
C LEU A 44 -9.99 -7.69 -9.38
N SER A 45 -9.88 -6.50 -9.95
CA SER A 45 -10.55 -5.31 -9.43
C SER A 45 -12.07 -5.42 -9.59
N PRO A 46 -12.86 -4.64 -8.83
CA PRO A 46 -14.32 -4.60 -9.01
C PRO A 46 -14.73 -4.35 -10.46
N TRP A 47 -14.03 -3.45 -11.16
CA TRP A 47 -14.29 -3.13 -12.56
C TRP A 47 -14.05 -4.32 -13.49
N GLU A 48 -12.89 -4.97 -13.36
CA GLU A 48 -12.56 -6.15 -14.15
C GLU A 48 -13.50 -7.32 -13.85
N ALA A 49 -13.93 -7.46 -12.59
CA ALA A 49 -14.90 -8.47 -12.19
C ALA A 49 -16.27 -8.24 -12.86
N TRP A 50 -16.75 -6.99 -12.93
CA TRP A 50 -17.99 -6.66 -13.64
C TRP A 50 -17.87 -6.83 -15.15
N ASP A 51 -16.75 -6.43 -15.75
CA ASP A 51 -16.50 -6.61 -17.19
C ASP A 51 -16.46 -8.11 -17.56
N TYR A 52 -15.82 -8.92 -16.70
CA TYR A 52 -15.81 -10.37 -16.84
C TYR A 52 -17.21 -10.98 -16.66
N GLU A 53 -17.96 -10.56 -15.64
CA GLU A 53 -19.33 -11.04 -15.40
C GLU A 53 -20.24 -10.76 -16.59
N ILE A 54 -20.19 -9.55 -17.15
CA ILE A 54 -20.95 -9.17 -18.35
C ILE A 54 -20.56 -10.05 -19.54
N THR A 55 -19.27 -10.35 -19.72
CA THR A 55 -18.76 -11.21 -20.80
C THR A 55 -19.31 -12.63 -20.68
N VAL A 56 -19.31 -13.19 -19.47
CA VAL A 56 -19.89 -14.52 -19.22
C VAL A 56 -21.41 -14.49 -19.43
N PHE A 57 -22.09 -13.45 -18.95
CA PHE A 57 -23.54 -13.35 -19.02
C PHE A 57 -24.05 -13.13 -20.44
N SER A 58 -23.24 -12.55 -21.35
CA SER A 58 -23.61 -12.46 -22.77
C SER A 58 -23.74 -13.81 -23.47
N ASP A 59 -23.09 -14.86 -22.95
CA ASP A 59 -23.19 -16.23 -23.49
C ASP A 59 -24.34 -17.03 -22.85
N ILE A 60 -24.94 -16.51 -21.77
CA ILE A 60 -25.99 -17.19 -20.99
C ILE A 60 -27.36 -16.57 -21.25
N LEU A 61 -27.42 -15.24 -21.23
CA LEU A 61 -28.67 -14.48 -21.28
C LEU A 61 -29.09 -14.17 -22.72
N SER A 62 -30.39 -14.07 -22.93
CA SER A 62 -30.92 -13.46 -24.16
C SER A 62 -30.56 -11.97 -24.23
N GLU A 63 -30.63 -11.37 -25.42
CA GLU A 63 -30.33 -9.95 -25.62
C GLU A 63 -31.18 -9.04 -24.71
N GLN A 64 -32.47 -9.33 -24.56
CA GLN A 64 -33.38 -8.56 -23.68
C GLN A 64 -32.99 -8.70 -22.20
N GLN A 65 -32.71 -9.92 -21.74
CA GLN A 65 -32.23 -10.15 -20.36
C GLN A 65 -30.89 -9.46 -20.10
N LEU A 66 -29.98 -9.47 -21.08
CA LEU A 66 -28.68 -8.82 -20.96
C LEU A 66 -28.82 -7.28 -20.84
N ILE A 67 -29.77 -6.67 -21.55
CA ILE A 67 -30.08 -5.23 -21.42
C ILE A 67 -30.58 -4.91 -20.00
N GLU A 68 -31.51 -5.71 -19.48
CA GLU A 68 -32.03 -5.54 -18.11
C GLU A 68 -30.93 -5.75 -17.06
N TYR A 69 -30.07 -6.76 -17.24
CA TYR A 69 -28.92 -7.01 -16.38
C TYR A 69 -27.94 -5.84 -16.40
N LYS A 70 -27.57 -5.32 -17.58
CA LYS A 70 -26.69 -4.14 -17.68
C LYS A 70 -27.28 -2.91 -16.99
N ARG A 71 -28.61 -2.72 -17.06
CA ARG A 71 -29.27 -1.63 -16.34
C ARG A 71 -29.17 -1.81 -14.82
N HIS A 72 -29.41 -3.02 -14.33
CA HIS A 72 -29.26 -3.35 -12.92
C HIS A 72 -27.80 -3.16 -12.45
N ASN A 73 -26.83 -3.68 -13.20
CA ASN A 73 -25.41 -3.58 -12.87
C ASN A 73 -24.91 -2.13 -12.88
N ASN A 74 -25.43 -1.29 -13.77
CA ASN A 74 -25.11 0.15 -13.76
C ASN A 74 -25.50 0.81 -12.43
N ASN A 75 -26.61 0.42 -11.80
CA ASN A 75 -26.97 0.96 -10.49
C ASN A 75 -25.96 0.55 -9.41
N ILE A 76 -25.48 -0.70 -9.44
CA ILE A 76 -24.43 -1.19 -8.53
C ILE A 76 -23.13 -0.41 -8.75
N ILE A 77 -22.77 -0.19 -10.01
CA ILE A 77 -21.59 0.61 -10.38
C ILE A 77 -21.71 2.04 -9.86
N GLU A 78 -22.86 2.70 -9.98
CA GLU A 78 -23.04 4.05 -9.45
C GLU A 78 -22.96 4.09 -7.92
N LEU A 79 -23.56 3.12 -7.21
CA LEU A 79 -23.42 3.00 -5.76
C LEU A 79 -21.95 2.87 -5.35
N HIS A 80 -21.19 2.00 -6.00
CA HIS A 80 -19.76 1.85 -5.73
C HIS A 80 -18.96 3.12 -5.99
N LYS A 81 -19.31 3.90 -7.03
CA LYS A 81 -18.66 5.20 -7.29
C LYS A 81 -18.91 6.19 -6.16
N GLU A 82 -20.12 6.23 -5.61
CA GLU A 82 -20.42 7.08 -4.45
C GLU A 82 -19.67 6.59 -3.22
N ASP A 83 -19.63 5.27 -2.95
CA ASP A 83 -18.85 4.71 -1.85
C ASP A 83 -17.36 5.11 -1.94
N LEU A 84 -16.78 5.07 -3.13
CA LEU A 84 -15.41 5.51 -3.37
C LEU A 84 -15.23 7.01 -3.08
N ARG A 85 -16.17 7.86 -3.52
CA ARG A 85 -16.11 9.31 -3.27
C ARG A 85 -16.28 9.66 -1.80
N GLU A 86 -17.16 8.96 -1.10
CA GLU A 86 -17.34 9.10 0.35
C GLU A 86 -16.07 8.66 1.09
N ALA A 87 -15.51 7.50 0.72
CA ALA A 87 -14.22 7.03 1.24
C ALA A 87 -13.08 8.04 1.00
N ASP A 88 -13.09 8.73 -0.15
CA ASP A 88 -12.08 9.73 -0.49
C ASP A 88 -12.11 10.97 0.41
N GLN A 89 -13.25 11.29 1.03
CA GLN A 89 -13.34 12.40 1.99
C GLN A 89 -12.52 12.11 3.25
N TRP A 90 -12.48 10.86 3.70
CA TRP A 90 -11.70 10.45 4.87
C TRP A 90 -10.19 10.55 4.63
N LYS A 91 -9.74 10.64 3.38
CA LYS A 91 -8.33 10.80 3.02
C LYS A 91 -7.79 12.21 3.25
N VAL A 92 -8.64 13.22 3.49
CA VAL A 92 -8.19 14.59 3.76
C VAL A 92 -7.35 14.66 5.04
N ALA A 93 -7.83 14.09 6.14
CA ALA A 93 -7.09 14.06 7.41
C ALA A 93 -5.78 13.26 7.30
N GLU A 94 -5.77 12.19 6.49
CA GLU A 94 -4.55 11.42 6.20
C GLU A 94 -3.51 12.27 5.45
N ILE A 95 -3.93 13.06 4.46
CA ILE A 95 -3.04 13.98 3.74
C ILE A 95 -2.44 15.02 4.71
N GLU A 96 -3.25 15.60 5.60
CA GLU A 96 -2.78 16.57 6.59
C GLU A 96 -1.71 15.96 7.50
N ASN A 97 -1.95 14.75 8.02
CA ASN A 97 -0.97 14.03 8.84
C ASN A 97 0.34 13.72 8.09
N LEU A 98 0.24 13.35 6.81
CA LEU A 98 1.40 13.10 5.97
C LEU A 98 2.20 14.38 5.68
N GLU A 99 1.52 15.51 5.46
CA GLU A 99 2.17 16.81 5.30
C GLU A 99 2.83 17.28 6.61
N GLU A 100 2.19 17.10 7.75
CA GLU A 100 2.80 17.37 9.07
C GLU A 100 4.06 16.52 9.29
N ARG A 101 4.00 15.22 8.93
CA ARG A 101 5.18 14.34 8.98
C ARG A 101 6.30 14.80 8.05
N LYS A 102 5.96 15.26 6.84
CA LYS A 102 6.92 15.83 5.91
C LYS A 102 7.61 17.05 6.51
N GLN A 103 6.85 17.97 7.12
CA GLN A 103 7.41 19.15 7.78
C GLN A 103 8.30 18.78 8.97
N PHE A 104 7.89 17.79 9.77
CA PHE A 104 8.73 17.28 10.86
C PHE A 104 10.05 16.71 10.34
N TYR A 105 10.04 15.95 9.24
CA TYR A 105 11.26 15.44 8.61
C TYR A 105 12.20 16.55 8.16
N ILE A 106 11.67 17.56 7.47
CA ILE A 106 12.46 18.66 6.91
C ILE A 106 13.04 19.55 8.02
N ASN A 107 12.22 19.93 9.01
CA ASN A 107 12.56 21.01 9.93
C ASN A 107 13.20 20.52 11.24
N THR A 108 12.91 19.28 11.65
CA THR A 108 13.24 18.82 13.02
C THR A 108 14.09 17.54 13.00
N PHE A 109 13.67 16.54 12.22
CA PHE A 109 14.22 15.19 12.34
C PHE A 109 15.51 14.99 11.55
N LEU A 110 15.48 15.21 10.22
CA LEU A 110 16.59 14.87 9.33
C LEU A 110 17.82 15.77 9.50
N PRO A 111 17.71 17.12 9.60
CA PRO A 111 18.90 17.97 9.63
C PRO A 111 19.94 17.62 10.71
N PRO A 112 19.58 17.48 12.01
CA PRO A 112 20.56 17.12 13.04
C PRO A 112 21.08 15.69 12.88
N LEU A 113 20.24 14.80 12.34
CA LEU A 113 20.59 13.39 12.16
C LEU A 113 21.59 13.21 11.02
N LEU A 114 21.40 13.88 9.88
CA LEU A 114 22.30 13.85 8.74
C LEU A 114 23.65 14.50 9.08
N ALA A 115 23.65 15.65 9.77
CA ALA A 115 24.89 16.32 10.17
C ALA A 115 25.80 15.42 11.03
N HIS A 116 25.21 14.64 11.95
CA HIS A 116 25.98 13.69 12.76
C HIS A 116 26.37 12.45 11.95
N PHE A 117 25.48 11.96 11.10
CA PHE A 117 25.72 10.74 10.31
C PHE A 117 26.82 10.94 9.27
N GLU A 118 26.94 12.12 8.65
CA GLU A 118 28.03 12.45 7.73
C GLU A 118 29.43 12.29 8.36
N ILE A 119 29.58 12.65 9.64
CA ILE A 119 30.84 12.49 10.39
C ILE A 119 31.19 11.01 10.57
N ILE A 120 30.18 10.16 10.83
CA ILE A 120 30.35 8.72 10.98
C ILE A 120 30.65 8.07 9.63
N PHE A 121 29.92 8.49 8.59
CA PHE A 121 30.03 7.95 7.24
C PHE A 121 31.41 8.22 6.65
N SER A 122 31.88 9.46 6.77
CA SER A 122 33.16 9.92 6.24
C SER A 122 34.37 9.26 6.91
N SER A 123 34.25 8.74 8.14
CA SER A 123 35.36 8.12 8.85
C SER A 123 35.37 6.59 8.79
N ARG A 124 34.21 5.94 8.74
CA ARG A 124 34.11 4.46 8.85
C ARG A 124 33.77 3.75 7.56
N LEU A 125 33.09 4.40 6.62
CA LEU A 125 32.47 3.75 5.47
C LEU A 125 33.15 4.08 4.12
N MET A 126 34.25 4.84 4.13
CA MET A 126 34.98 5.20 2.91
C MET A 126 35.36 3.97 2.07
N ASP A 127 35.84 2.89 2.73
CA ASP A 127 36.27 1.65 2.06
C ASP A 127 35.09 0.82 1.51
N HIS A 128 33.86 1.21 1.82
CA HIS A 128 32.65 0.48 1.43
C HIS A 128 31.71 1.32 0.55
N GLN A 129 32.20 2.45 0.02
CA GLN A 129 31.41 3.35 -0.81
C GLN A 129 30.78 2.64 -2.04
N SER A 130 31.47 1.66 -2.62
CA SER A 130 30.93 0.89 -3.75
C SER A 130 29.70 0.06 -3.37
N LYS A 131 29.69 -0.57 -2.18
CA LYS A 131 28.54 -1.33 -1.66
C LYS A 131 27.37 -0.42 -1.32
N ILE A 132 27.66 0.75 -0.74
CA ILE A 132 26.65 1.78 -0.44
C ILE A 132 26.02 2.30 -1.74
N ASN A 133 26.85 2.67 -2.72
CA ASN A 133 26.36 3.16 -4.00
C ASN A 133 25.53 2.12 -4.74
N PHE A 134 25.92 0.84 -4.65
CA PHE A 134 25.14 -0.29 -5.14
C PHE A 134 23.77 -0.36 -4.45
N LEU A 135 23.71 -0.39 -3.12
CA LEU A 135 22.43 -0.43 -2.39
C LEU A 135 21.55 0.78 -2.67
N LYS A 136 22.10 2.00 -2.75
CA LYS A 136 21.35 3.20 -3.14
C LYS A 136 20.79 3.08 -4.57
N GLY A 137 21.53 2.43 -5.47
CA GLY A 137 21.07 2.12 -6.83
C GLY A 137 19.88 1.16 -6.83
N GLU A 138 19.97 0.08 -6.06
CA GLU A 138 18.87 -0.87 -5.91
C GLU A 138 17.65 -0.26 -5.21
N TYR A 139 17.87 0.60 -4.21
CA TYR A 139 16.79 1.34 -3.56
C TYR A 139 16.09 2.31 -4.51
N ALA A 140 16.83 3.02 -5.37
CA ALA A 140 16.22 3.87 -6.40
C ALA A 140 15.32 3.07 -7.35
N LYS A 141 15.75 1.87 -7.78
CA LYS A 141 14.92 0.98 -8.60
C LYS A 141 13.67 0.53 -7.86
N PHE A 142 13.80 0.20 -6.58
CA PHE A 142 12.67 -0.13 -5.71
C PHE A 142 11.67 1.03 -5.59
N LEU A 143 12.16 2.26 -5.43
CA LEU A 143 11.29 3.46 -5.39
C LEU A 143 10.53 3.63 -6.71
N VAL A 144 11.21 3.57 -7.85
CA VAL A 144 10.55 3.68 -9.18
C VAL A 144 9.49 2.59 -9.37
N LYS A 145 9.83 1.34 -9.03
CA LYS A 145 8.90 0.21 -9.14
C LYS A 145 7.69 0.40 -8.23
N SER A 146 7.91 0.71 -6.95
CA SER A 146 6.82 0.89 -5.97
C SER A 146 5.92 2.07 -6.30
N ARG A 147 6.46 3.16 -6.88
CA ARG A 147 5.64 4.27 -7.42
C ARG A 147 4.75 3.80 -8.56
N GLY A 148 5.32 3.07 -9.52
CA GLY A 148 4.58 2.54 -10.66
C GLY A 148 3.46 1.58 -10.23
N GLU A 149 3.76 0.68 -9.29
CA GLU A 149 2.78 -0.25 -8.70
C GLU A 149 1.65 0.51 -8.00
N ALA A 150 1.98 1.48 -7.16
CA ALA A 150 0.99 2.26 -6.42
C ALA A 150 0.07 3.10 -7.35
N ILE A 151 0.62 3.68 -8.42
CA ILE A 151 -0.16 4.40 -9.44
C ILE A 151 -1.08 3.43 -10.18
N ALA A 152 -0.55 2.29 -10.64
CA ALA A 152 -1.32 1.30 -11.38
C ALA A 152 -2.45 0.73 -10.52
N GLU A 153 -2.16 0.37 -9.27
CA GLU A 153 -3.15 -0.11 -8.30
C GLU A 153 -4.23 0.94 -8.05
N HIS A 154 -3.85 2.20 -7.84
CA HIS A 154 -4.82 3.28 -7.66
C HIS A 154 -5.84 3.34 -8.80
N PHE A 155 -5.37 3.45 -10.05
CA PHE A 155 -6.28 3.59 -11.19
C PHE A 155 -7.04 2.29 -11.49
N ARG A 156 -6.44 1.13 -11.21
CA ARG A 156 -7.08 -0.18 -11.36
C ARG A 156 -8.26 -0.35 -10.41
N PHE A 157 -8.16 0.08 -9.16
CA PHE A 157 -9.23 -0.13 -8.17
C PHE A 157 -10.15 1.08 -8.00
N ASN A 158 -9.62 2.30 -8.09
CA ASN A 158 -10.36 3.51 -7.73
C ASN A 158 -10.69 4.41 -8.94
N ARG A 159 -10.07 4.14 -10.10
CA ARG A 159 -10.14 4.99 -11.29
C ARG A 159 -9.88 6.46 -10.93
N THR A 160 -10.81 7.36 -11.22
CA THR A 160 -10.70 8.80 -10.90
C THR A 160 -11.58 9.20 -9.71
N PHE A 161 -12.15 8.24 -8.99
CA PHE A 161 -13.14 8.50 -7.94
C PHE A 161 -12.53 8.77 -6.56
N MET A 162 -11.23 8.50 -6.38
CA MET A 162 -10.50 8.76 -5.13
C MET A 162 -9.27 9.67 -5.30
N PRO A 163 -9.43 10.91 -5.80
CA PRO A 163 -8.30 11.82 -6.03
C PRO A 163 -7.50 12.13 -4.76
N ASN A 164 -8.09 12.19 -3.57
CA ASN A 164 -7.35 12.40 -2.33
C ASN A 164 -6.60 11.14 -1.90
N GLY A 165 -7.18 9.95 -2.10
CA GLY A 165 -6.48 8.68 -1.94
C GLY A 165 -5.22 8.62 -2.79
N PHE A 166 -5.29 9.06 -4.05
CA PHE A 166 -4.11 9.16 -4.91
C PHE A 166 -3.06 10.12 -4.34
N LYS A 167 -3.47 11.32 -3.92
CA LYS A 167 -2.56 12.32 -3.33
C LYS A 167 -1.85 11.77 -2.08
N ALA A 168 -2.59 11.11 -1.19
CA ALA A 168 -2.03 10.47 0.00
C ALA A 168 -0.97 9.42 -0.38
N THR A 169 -1.27 8.53 -1.33
CA THR A 169 -0.33 7.53 -1.84
C THR A 169 0.95 8.15 -2.42
N ILE A 170 0.82 9.24 -3.19
CA ILE A 170 1.99 9.96 -3.74
C ILE A 170 2.79 10.63 -2.64
N LEU A 171 2.14 11.21 -1.64
CA LEU A 171 2.80 11.86 -0.51
C LEU A 171 3.53 10.85 0.40
N GLU A 172 2.93 9.68 0.65
CA GLU A 172 3.63 8.56 1.32
C GLU A 172 4.87 8.14 0.55
N HIS A 173 4.78 8.04 -0.78
CA HIS A 173 5.93 7.72 -1.61
C HIS A 173 7.03 8.79 -1.48
N LYS A 174 6.68 10.07 -1.49
CA LYS A 174 7.63 11.18 -1.25
C LYS A 174 8.31 11.07 0.12
N LEU A 175 7.55 10.73 1.17
CA LEU A 175 8.12 10.49 2.49
C LEU A 175 9.11 9.32 2.50
N ARG A 176 8.88 8.26 1.71
CA ARG A 176 9.84 7.14 1.55
C ARG A 176 11.09 7.56 0.79
N CYS A 177 11.00 8.52 -0.13
CA CYS A 177 12.19 9.11 -0.73
C CYS A 177 13.00 9.88 0.34
N MET A 178 12.33 10.73 1.14
CA MET A 178 12.98 11.55 2.17
C MET A 178 13.59 10.74 3.30
N MET A 179 12.86 9.72 3.77
CA MET A 179 13.28 8.82 4.84
C MET A 179 13.11 7.37 4.37
N PRO A 180 14.19 6.75 3.84
CA PRO A 180 14.10 5.45 3.20
C PRO A 180 13.48 4.37 4.09
N ALA A 181 12.44 3.68 3.63
CA ALA A 181 11.81 2.57 4.35
C ALA A 181 12.57 1.25 4.14
N TYR A 182 13.70 1.07 4.85
CA TYR A 182 14.59 -0.07 4.63
C TYR A 182 13.93 -1.43 4.84
N LEU A 183 13.08 -1.61 5.86
CA LEU A 183 12.41 -2.90 6.08
C LEU A 183 11.50 -3.29 4.91
N SER A 184 10.80 -2.32 4.30
CA SER A 184 9.99 -2.56 3.10
C SER A 184 10.86 -2.96 1.92
N PHE A 185 12.01 -2.31 1.74
CA PHE A 185 12.98 -2.64 0.70
C PHE A 185 13.60 -4.03 0.92
N LYS A 186 14.03 -4.36 2.14
CA LYS A 186 14.65 -5.64 2.54
C LYS A 186 13.80 -6.85 2.14
N ARG A 187 12.47 -6.73 2.27
CA ARG A 187 11.51 -7.79 1.88
C ARG A 187 11.52 -8.08 0.38
N GLN A 188 11.89 -7.11 -0.46
CA GLN A 188 11.88 -7.22 -1.93
C GLN A 188 13.25 -7.41 -2.57
N MET A 189 14.33 -7.32 -1.79
CA MET A 189 15.68 -7.50 -2.29
C MET A 189 15.91 -8.91 -2.86
N ASP A 190 16.70 -8.97 -3.94
CA ASP A 190 17.30 -10.22 -4.40
C ASP A 190 18.44 -10.66 -3.46
N ASN A 191 18.99 -11.87 -3.69
CA ASN A 191 20.01 -12.42 -2.80
C ASN A 191 21.30 -11.56 -2.76
N PRO A 192 21.88 -11.10 -3.89
CA PRO A 192 23.06 -10.23 -3.85
C PRO A 192 22.84 -8.91 -3.08
N THR A 193 21.66 -8.31 -3.21
CA THR A 193 21.31 -7.09 -2.49
C THR A 193 21.16 -7.33 -1.00
N LYS A 194 20.53 -8.45 -0.60
CA LYS A 194 20.42 -8.88 0.80
C LYS A 194 21.79 -9.11 1.44
N GLU A 195 22.68 -9.83 0.77
CA GLU A 195 24.04 -10.08 1.27
C GLU A 195 24.81 -8.77 1.49
N THR A 196 24.68 -7.83 0.56
CA THR A 196 25.32 -6.51 0.69
C THR A 196 24.73 -5.71 1.86
N GLY A 197 23.40 -5.74 2.05
CA GLY A 197 22.73 -5.10 3.19
C GLY A 197 23.17 -5.70 4.52
N ASN A 198 23.18 -7.04 4.64
CA ASN A 198 23.62 -7.75 5.84
C ASN A 198 25.07 -7.45 6.20
N PHE A 199 25.97 -7.40 5.20
CA PHE A 199 27.36 -7.01 5.42
C PHE A 199 27.47 -5.61 6.05
N LEU A 200 26.75 -4.62 5.51
CA LEU A 200 26.81 -3.25 6.03
C LEU A 200 26.18 -3.12 7.42
N ILE A 201 25.11 -3.86 7.71
CA ILE A 201 24.52 -3.91 9.06
C ILE A 201 25.54 -4.45 10.06
N GLN A 202 26.15 -5.60 9.77
CA GLN A 202 27.17 -6.20 10.64
C GLN A 202 28.36 -5.27 10.86
N TYR A 203 28.77 -4.56 9.81
CA TYR A 203 29.83 -3.56 9.89
C TYR A 203 29.46 -2.37 10.80
N LEU A 204 28.16 -2.04 10.87
CA LEU A 204 27.60 -0.96 11.67
C LEU A 204 27.05 -1.42 13.03
N ASP A 205 27.22 -2.68 13.42
CA ASP A 205 26.73 -3.13 14.74
C ASP A 205 27.54 -2.52 15.90
N ASN A 206 28.81 -2.19 15.66
CA ASN A 206 29.71 -1.63 16.68
C ASN A 206 29.83 -0.10 16.59
N LEU A 207 28.71 0.61 16.68
CA LEU A 207 28.71 2.08 16.76
C LEU A 207 29.25 2.58 18.11
N SER A 208 29.78 3.80 18.12
CA SER A 208 30.20 4.44 19.37
C SER A 208 29.00 4.65 20.31
N GLY A 209 29.25 4.70 21.62
CA GLY A 209 28.18 4.94 22.61
C GLY A 209 27.44 6.27 22.40
N GLU A 210 28.14 7.30 21.91
CA GLU A 210 27.55 8.61 21.58
C GLU A 210 26.58 8.50 20.40
N THR A 211 26.97 7.80 19.33
CA THR A 211 26.11 7.54 18.17
C THR A 211 24.88 6.74 18.57
N GLU A 212 25.06 5.66 19.33
CA GLU A 212 23.95 4.80 19.77
C GLU A 212 22.96 5.58 20.65
N SER A 213 23.46 6.48 21.51
CA SER A 213 22.63 7.39 22.31
C SER A 213 21.80 8.35 21.44
N LEU A 214 22.44 8.95 20.42
CA LEU A 214 21.75 9.82 19.47
C LEU A 214 20.64 9.08 18.71
N LEU A 215 20.95 7.88 18.18
CA LEU A 215 19.97 7.06 17.46
C LEU A 215 18.78 6.73 18.33
N LYS A 216 18.99 6.31 19.59
CA LYS A 216 17.90 6.06 20.55
C LYS A 216 17.07 7.31 20.82
N CYS A 217 17.71 8.46 21.01
CA CYS A 217 17.02 9.73 21.20
C CYS A 217 16.12 10.06 19.99
N LYS A 218 16.64 9.91 18.76
CA LYS A 218 15.87 10.15 17.54
C LYS A 218 14.76 9.13 17.31
N MET A 219 14.97 7.85 17.63
CA MET A 219 13.91 6.84 17.58
C MET A 219 12.76 7.17 18.54
N ASN A 220 13.07 7.68 19.74
CA ASN A 220 12.06 8.13 20.69
C ASN A 220 11.32 9.36 20.18
N GLU A 221 12.03 10.36 19.67
CA GLU A 221 11.43 11.58 19.09
C GLU A 221 10.47 11.25 17.93
N LEU A 222 10.90 10.37 17.01
CA LEU A 222 10.05 9.91 15.90
C LEU A 222 8.80 9.19 16.39
N HIS A 223 8.94 8.39 17.44
CA HIS A 223 7.82 7.66 18.02
C HIS A 223 6.85 8.57 18.75
N GLU A 224 7.33 9.50 19.57
CA GLU A 224 6.50 10.49 20.27
C GLU A 224 5.70 11.32 19.26
N PHE A 225 6.35 11.81 18.21
CA PHE A 225 5.68 12.52 17.11
C PHE A 225 4.64 11.63 16.40
N SER A 226 4.96 10.35 16.15
CA SER A 226 4.01 9.42 15.53
C SER A 226 2.80 9.15 16.42
N MET A 227 3.00 9.04 17.73
CA MET A 227 1.92 8.86 18.71
C MET A 227 1.04 10.11 18.83
N GLU A 228 1.63 11.31 18.73
CA GLU A 228 0.90 12.57 18.70
C GLU A 228 -0.03 12.64 17.49
N LEU A 229 0.48 12.34 16.29
CA LEU A 229 -0.33 12.28 15.06
C LEU A 229 -1.46 11.24 15.16
N LEU A 230 -1.18 10.05 15.69
CA LEU A 230 -2.19 9.01 15.89
C LEU A 230 -3.26 9.45 16.88
N THR A 231 -2.88 10.12 17.96
CA THR A 231 -3.81 10.63 18.99
C THR A 231 -4.69 11.73 18.42
N LYS A 232 -4.12 12.67 17.64
CA LYS A 232 -4.86 13.72 16.94
C LYS A 232 -5.92 13.11 16.02
N GLN A 233 -5.52 12.17 15.18
CA GLN A 233 -6.42 11.48 14.25
C GLN A 233 -7.55 10.73 14.99
N TYR A 234 -7.22 10.02 16.07
CA TYR A 234 -8.21 9.28 16.88
C TYR A 234 -9.26 10.20 17.52
N ASN A 235 -8.83 11.33 18.08
CA ASN A 235 -9.71 12.30 18.71
C ASN A 235 -10.66 12.96 17.70
N GLU A 236 -10.26 13.02 16.43
CA GLU A 236 -11.06 13.57 15.34
C GLU A 236 -12.00 12.52 14.70
N SER A 237 -11.68 11.21 14.77
CA SER A 237 -12.37 10.17 13.99
C SER A 237 -13.41 9.33 14.72
N ASN A 238 -13.63 9.47 16.03
CA ASN A 238 -14.67 8.74 16.81
C ASN A 238 -14.68 7.20 16.58
N SER A 239 -13.56 6.61 16.16
CA SER A 239 -13.43 5.19 15.78
C SER A 239 -12.52 4.45 16.75
N GLY A 240 -12.84 3.18 17.05
CA GLY A 240 -12.31 2.39 18.18
C GLY A 240 -10.80 2.07 18.25
N SER A 241 -10.48 1.19 19.21
CA SER A 241 -9.15 0.90 19.80
C SER A 241 -7.92 0.99 18.89
N ILE A 242 -6.90 1.72 19.36
CA ILE A 242 -5.55 1.74 18.80
C ILE A 242 -4.84 0.43 19.12
N TRP A 243 -4.45 -0.33 18.10
CA TRP A 243 -3.55 -1.47 18.26
C TRP A 243 -2.11 -0.98 18.22
N ILE A 244 -1.52 -0.78 19.40
CA ILE A 244 -0.08 -0.52 19.52
C ILE A 244 0.62 -1.86 19.41
N THR A 245 1.37 -2.07 18.34
CA THR A 245 2.25 -3.24 18.20
C THR A 245 3.47 -3.08 19.10
N GLU A 246 3.91 -4.18 19.72
CA GLU A 246 5.13 -4.17 20.53
C GLU A 246 6.34 -3.76 19.68
N ARG A 247 7.14 -2.84 20.21
CA ARG A 247 8.29 -2.27 19.51
C ARG A 247 9.42 -3.28 19.45
N ASN A 248 9.74 -3.75 18.25
CA ASN A 248 10.97 -4.48 18.02
C ASN A 248 12.13 -3.50 17.86
N LEU A 249 12.75 -3.12 18.99
CA LEU A 249 13.84 -2.15 19.03
C LEU A 249 15.02 -2.50 18.12
N PHE A 250 15.27 -3.79 17.87
CA PHE A 250 16.31 -4.23 16.95
C PHE A 250 15.96 -3.88 15.49
N GLU A 251 14.73 -4.19 15.06
CA GLU A 251 14.27 -3.86 13.71
C GLU A 251 14.12 -2.35 13.49
N GLU A 252 13.67 -1.59 14.50
CA GLU A 252 13.59 -0.12 14.41
C GLU A 252 14.99 0.50 14.25
N ARG A 253 15.98 0.00 15.02
CA ARG A 253 17.38 0.44 14.92
C ARG A 253 17.98 0.09 13.56
N GLU A 254 17.82 -1.17 13.12
CA GLU A 254 18.28 -1.63 11.80
C GLU A 254 17.68 -0.75 10.70
N ASN A 255 16.37 -0.52 10.76
CA ASN A 255 15.66 0.33 9.81
C ASN A 255 16.29 1.73 9.78
N LEU A 256 16.41 2.40 10.93
CA LEU A 256 16.94 3.76 11.01
C LEU A 256 18.37 3.88 10.45
N ILE A 257 19.29 3.01 10.85
CA ILE A 257 20.68 3.04 10.39
C ILE A 257 20.75 2.86 8.87
N MET A 258 20.01 1.87 8.36
CA MET A 258 20.00 1.59 6.93
C MET A 258 19.24 2.67 6.15
N SER A 259 18.22 3.30 6.73
CA SER A 259 17.55 4.47 6.13
C SER A 259 18.54 5.60 5.89
N LEU A 260 19.38 5.90 6.88
CA LEU A 260 20.40 6.94 6.78
C LEU A 260 21.49 6.59 5.77
N LEU A 261 21.89 5.31 5.72
CA LEU A 261 22.82 4.83 4.71
C LEU A 261 22.26 4.96 3.29
N LEU A 262 20.96 4.71 3.12
CA LEU A 262 20.28 4.80 1.85
C LEU A 262 19.92 6.24 1.46
N TYR A 263 19.86 7.18 2.39
CA TYR A 263 19.47 8.57 2.14
C TYR A 263 20.28 9.20 0.99
N ASP A 264 19.61 9.79 0.02
CA ASP A 264 20.22 10.44 -1.13
C ASP A 264 19.27 11.47 -1.75
N GLU A 265 19.38 12.72 -1.28
CA GLU A 265 18.53 13.84 -1.72
C GLU A 265 18.53 14.07 -3.23
N LYS A 266 19.70 13.92 -3.86
CA LYS A 266 19.85 14.21 -5.29
C LYS A 266 19.33 13.07 -6.16
N LYS A 267 19.27 11.86 -5.62
CA LYS A 267 18.99 10.64 -6.41
C LYS A 267 17.52 10.23 -6.38
N TYR A 268 16.77 10.65 -5.37
CA TYR A 268 15.38 10.23 -5.17
C TYR A 268 14.33 11.28 -5.57
N ASP A 269 14.76 12.40 -6.15
CA ASP A 269 13.96 13.52 -6.69
C ASP A 269 12.64 13.75 -5.93
N PHE A 270 12.75 14.39 -4.77
CA PHE A 270 11.64 14.61 -3.83
C PHE A 270 10.48 15.41 -4.42
N ASP A 271 10.73 16.18 -5.48
CA ASP A 271 9.84 17.17 -6.05
C ASP A 271 9.49 16.92 -7.53
N ALA A 272 9.91 15.80 -8.13
CA ALA A 272 9.45 15.36 -9.45
C ALA A 272 7.92 15.16 -9.45
N SER A 273 7.25 16.28 -9.79
CA SER A 273 5.83 16.47 -9.97
C SER A 273 5.44 16.02 -11.37
#